data_AF-A0A327ZRW3-F1
#
_entry.id   AF-A0A327ZRW3-F1
#
_cell.length_a   1.000
_cell.length_b   1.000
_cell.length_c   1.000
_cell.angle_alpha   90.00
_cell.angle_beta   90.00
_cell.angle_gamma   90.00
#
_symmetry.space_group_name_H-M   'P 1'
#
loop_
_entity.id
_entity.type
_entity.pdbx_description
1 polymer ?
#
loop_
_entity_poly.entity_id
_entity_poly.type
_entity_poly.pdbx_seq_one_letter_code
_entity_poly.pdbx_strand_id
1 'polypeptide(L)'
;MSNQFKSFNLIDYTKSKQTEIYEKYLPSAMKQLEKAILEAVNKGHSKIGIPTTGTLNAHHHELHSTINCIQKVLRLKPDEFSQLVRDVYQLSTENVYIEELNIFNHKYLVINWSETNAE
;
A
#
# COMPACT_ATOMS: atom_id res chain seq x y z
N MET A 1 -47.49 4.50 19.04
CA MET A 1 -46.17 4.94 18.53
C MET A 1 -45.39 3.68 18.17
N SER A 2 -45.11 3.47 16.87
CA SER A 2 -44.36 2.29 16.43
C SER A 2 -42.89 2.50 16.76
N ASN A 3 -42.34 1.68 17.66
CA ASN A 3 -40.91 1.58 17.88
C ASN A 3 -40.30 0.89 16.64
N GLN A 4 -39.99 1.68 15.62
CA GLN A 4 -39.18 1.21 14.50
C GLN A 4 -37.78 0.88 15.03
N PHE A 5 -37.50 -0.42 15.19
CA PHE A 5 -36.14 -0.90 15.36
C PHE A 5 -35.35 -0.55 14.10
N LYS A 6 -34.45 0.44 14.20
CA LYS A 6 -33.44 0.69 13.17
C LYS A 6 -32.36 -0.38 13.32
N SER A 7 -32.35 -1.36 12.42
CA SER A 7 -31.27 -2.37 12.37
C SER A 7 -29.96 -1.71 11.93
N PHE A 8 -28.90 -1.90 12.70
CA PHE A 8 -27.55 -1.46 12.33
C PHE A 8 -26.92 -2.48 11.37
N ASN A 9 -26.66 -2.09 10.13
CA ASN A 9 -25.94 -2.92 9.17
C ASN A 9 -24.42 -2.77 9.37
N LEU A 10 -23.82 -3.72 10.10
CA LEU A 10 -22.38 -3.74 10.37
C LEU A 10 -21.54 -3.83 9.08
N ILE A 11 -22.05 -4.47 8.03
CA ILE A 11 -21.32 -4.64 6.76
C ILE A 11 -21.16 -3.28 6.07
N ASP A 12 -22.24 -2.52 5.94
CA ASP A 12 -22.22 -1.20 5.29
C ASP A 12 -21.40 -0.20 6.09
N TYR A 13 -21.52 -0.23 7.42
CA TYR A 13 -20.68 0.58 8.30
C TYR A 13 -19.19 0.26 8.11
N THR A 14 -18.84 -1.02 8.06
CA THR A 14 -17.45 -1.45 7.87
C THR A 14 -16.91 -1.00 6.52
N LYS A 15 -17.67 -1.19 5.43
CA LYS A 15 -17.28 -0.71 4.09
C LYS A 15 -17.06 0.80 4.06
N SER A 16 -17.99 1.57 4.64
CA SER A 16 -17.86 3.04 4.73
C SER A 16 -16.61 3.43 5.51
N LYS A 17 -16.32 2.76 6.64
CA LYS A 17 -15.12 3.02 7.42
C LYS A 17 -13.83 2.62 6.71
N GLN A 18 -13.83 1.54 5.94
CA GLN A 18 -12.67 1.17 5.12
C GLN A 18 -12.36 2.24 4.07
N THR A 19 -13.38 2.76 3.38
CA THR A 19 -13.22 3.86 2.41
C THR A 19 -12.70 5.13 3.09
N GLU A 20 -13.27 5.53 4.22
CA GLU A 20 -12.84 6.71 4.99
C GLU A 20 -11.35 6.60 5.40
N ILE A 21 -10.93 5.42 5.90
CA ILE A 21 -9.55 5.17 6.27
C ILE A 21 -8.63 5.20 5.03
N TYR A 22 -9.04 4.57 3.94
CA TYR A 22 -8.27 4.56 2.69
C TYR A 22 -8.00 5.98 2.20
N GLU A 23 -9.04 6.81 2.04
CA GLU A 23 -8.94 8.19 1.58
C GLU A 23 -8.09 9.05 2.52
N LYS A 24 -8.26 8.88 3.83
CA LYS A 24 -7.49 9.60 4.85
C LYS A 24 -5.99 9.35 4.74
N TYR A 25 -5.58 8.11 4.48
CA TYR A 25 -4.16 7.73 4.48
C TYR A 25 -3.53 7.74 3.08
N LEU A 26 -4.32 7.82 2.01
CA LEU A 26 -3.84 7.77 0.63
C LEU A 26 -2.78 8.83 0.31
N PRO A 27 -2.94 10.13 0.64
CA PRO A 27 -1.93 11.14 0.31
C PRO A 27 -0.60 10.89 1.04
N SER A 28 -0.66 10.46 2.30
CA SER A 28 0.52 10.12 3.08
C SER A 28 1.19 8.85 2.56
N ALA A 29 0.42 7.85 2.13
CA ALA A 29 0.93 6.64 1.50
C ALA A 29 1.71 6.96 0.21
N MET A 30 1.18 7.85 -0.65
CA MET A 30 1.86 8.24 -1.87
C MET A 30 3.19 8.98 -1.60
N LYS A 31 3.21 9.92 -0.65
CA LYS A 31 4.47 10.59 -0.25
C LYS A 31 5.52 9.63 0.30
N GLN A 32 5.06 8.66 1.09
CA GLN A 32 5.91 7.62 1.65
C GLN A 32 6.49 6.72 0.55
N LEU A 33 5.67 6.39 -0.44
CA LEU A 33 6.05 5.57 -1.57
C LEU A 33 7.13 6.26 -2.40
N GLU A 34 6.90 7.53 -2.76
CA GLU A 34 7.86 8.36 -3.49
C GLU A 34 9.22 8.40 -2.80
N LYS A 35 9.23 8.65 -1.47
CA LYS A 35 10.47 8.64 -0.68
C LYS A 35 11.18 7.29 -0.74
N ALA A 36 10.45 6.19 -0.61
CA ALA A 36 11.03 4.85 -0.69
C ALA A 36 11.65 4.58 -2.07
N ILE A 37 10.93 4.92 -3.14
CA ILE A 37 11.41 4.77 -4.52
C ILE A 37 12.70 5.57 -4.73
N LEU A 38 12.70 6.86 -4.39
CA LEU A 38 13.87 7.73 -4.52
C LEU A 38 15.07 7.17 -3.74
N GLU A 39 14.86 6.69 -2.52
CA GLU A 39 15.93 6.10 -1.71
C GLU A 39 16.52 4.84 -2.35
N ALA A 40 15.68 3.95 -2.89
CA ALA A 40 16.15 2.73 -3.52
C ALA A 40 16.87 2.99 -4.84
N VAL A 41 16.36 3.92 -5.66
CA VAL A 41 17.03 4.38 -6.89
C VAL A 41 18.40 4.98 -6.57
N ASN A 42 18.48 5.86 -5.56
CA ASN A 42 19.75 6.46 -5.13
C ASN A 42 20.78 5.43 -4.63
N LYS A 43 20.31 4.28 -4.13
CA LYS A 43 21.16 3.15 -3.71
C LYS A 43 21.47 2.16 -4.84
N GLY A 44 20.99 2.41 -6.07
CA GLY A 44 21.21 1.56 -7.23
C GLY A 44 20.38 0.27 -7.23
N HIS A 45 19.33 0.19 -6.40
CA HIS A 45 18.39 -0.92 -6.47
C HIS A 45 17.44 -0.72 -7.65
N SER A 46 17.09 -1.79 -8.36
CA SER A 46 16.13 -1.78 -9.48
C SER A 46 14.70 -2.21 -9.08
N LYS A 47 14.53 -2.70 -7.84
CA LYS A 47 13.28 -3.23 -7.32
C LYS A 47 13.07 -2.83 -5.87
N ILE A 48 11.84 -2.51 -5.50
CA ILE A 48 11.37 -2.43 -4.11
C ILE A 48 10.26 -3.45 -3.90
N GLY A 49 10.29 -4.12 -2.73
CA GLY A 49 9.16 -4.87 -2.19
C GLY A 49 8.61 -4.21 -0.93
N ILE A 50 7.33 -3.82 -0.93
CA ILE A 50 6.64 -3.26 0.23
C ILE A 50 5.66 -4.29 0.77
N PRO A 51 5.84 -4.80 2.00
CA PRO A 51 4.94 -5.80 2.56
C PRO A 51 3.54 -5.23 2.75
N THR A 52 2.51 -5.91 2.22
CA THR A 52 1.09 -5.58 2.42
C THR A 52 0.67 -5.79 3.88
N THR A 53 1.27 -6.78 4.54
CA THR A 53 1.00 -7.18 5.92
C THR A 53 2.31 -7.35 6.67
N GLY A 54 2.28 -7.24 8.00
CA GLY A 54 3.48 -7.33 8.83
C GLY A 54 3.31 -6.61 10.16
N THR A 55 3.98 -7.10 11.20
CA THR A 55 4.01 -6.46 12.50
C THR A 55 4.83 -5.17 12.43
N LEU A 56 4.26 -4.11 12.99
CA LEU A 56 4.95 -2.89 13.38
C LEU A 56 5.94 -3.22 14.53
N ASN A 57 6.99 -4.00 14.28
CA ASN A 57 7.93 -4.37 15.35
C ASN A 57 8.75 -3.13 15.72
N ALA A 58 8.55 -2.62 16.93
CA ALA A 58 9.04 -1.34 17.49
C ALA A 58 10.56 -1.11 17.48
N HIS A 59 11.36 -2.00 16.87
CA HIS A 59 12.82 -1.94 16.90
C HIS A 59 13.45 -1.08 15.79
N HIS A 60 12.67 -0.59 14.81
CA HIS A 60 13.18 0.30 13.77
C HIS A 60 12.31 1.57 13.65
N HIS A 61 12.45 2.48 14.62
CA HIS A 61 11.64 3.70 14.71
C HIS A 61 11.66 4.58 13.44
N GLU A 62 12.75 4.56 12.65
CA GLU A 62 12.84 5.32 11.39
C GLU A 62 12.06 4.68 10.22
N LEU A 63 11.95 3.34 10.18
CA LEU A 63 11.14 2.60 9.20
C LEU A 63 9.64 2.59 9.58
N HIS A 64 9.33 2.71 10.88
CA HIS A 64 7.96 2.76 11.43
C HIS A 64 7.12 3.93 10.89
N SER A 65 7.75 5.07 10.67
CA SER A 65 7.08 6.28 10.20
C SER A 65 6.67 6.18 8.74
N THR A 66 7.54 5.62 7.89
CA THR A 66 7.44 5.74 6.42
C THR A 66 6.63 4.63 5.75
N ILE A 67 6.36 3.48 6.38
CA ILE A 67 5.62 2.38 5.68
C ILE A 67 4.18 2.22 6.21
N ASN A 68 3.85 2.90 7.31
CA ASN A 68 2.58 2.74 8.02
C ASN A 68 1.37 3.15 7.15
N CYS A 69 1.46 4.24 6.38
CA CYS A 69 0.33 4.65 5.54
C CYS A 69 0.23 3.78 4.29
N ILE A 70 1.35 3.43 3.65
CA ILE A 70 1.34 2.51 2.49
C ILE A 70 0.68 1.18 2.87
N GLN A 71 1.07 0.61 4.01
CA GLN A 71 0.47 -0.64 4.51
C GLN A 71 -1.01 -0.54 4.83
N LYS A 72 -1.47 0.59 5.40
CA LYS A 72 -2.90 0.79 5.67
C LYS A 72 -3.72 0.77 4.38
N VAL A 73 -3.22 1.45 3.35
CA VAL A 73 -3.90 1.57 2.06
C VAL A 73 -3.87 0.22 1.31
N LEU A 74 -2.71 -0.46 1.29
CA LEU A 74 -2.55 -1.80 0.72
C LEU A 74 -3.40 -2.88 1.41
N ARG A 75 -3.59 -2.81 2.74
CA ARG A 75 -4.45 -3.77 3.46
C ARG A 75 -5.92 -3.63 3.12
N LEU A 76 -6.35 -2.42 2.80
CA LEU A 76 -7.76 -2.12 2.54
C LEU A 76 -8.11 -2.37 1.08
N LYS A 77 -7.28 -1.87 0.15
CA LYS A 77 -7.51 -1.99 -1.28
C LYS A 77 -6.19 -2.18 -2.04
N PRO A 78 -5.60 -3.39 -2.01
CA PRO A 78 -4.29 -3.64 -2.63
C PRO A 78 -4.32 -3.42 -4.14
N ASP A 79 -5.38 -3.86 -4.83
CA ASP A 79 -5.48 -3.74 -6.29
C ASP A 79 -5.70 -2.30 -6.74
N GLU A 80 -6.58 -1.56 -6.06
CA GLU A 80 -6.85 -0.13 -6.35
C GLU A 80 -5.61 0.72 -6.15
N PHE A 81 -4.88 0.47 -5.05
CA PHE A 81 -3.64 1.19 -4.79
C PHE A 81 -2.54 0.82 -5.79
N SER A 82 -2.39 -0.47 -6.13
CA SER A 82 -1.42 -0.92 -7.14
C SER A 82 -1.70 -0.29 -8.50
N GLN A 83 -2.97 -0.19 -8.89
CA GLN A 83 -3.38 0.47 -10.12
C GLN A 83 -3.07 1.97 -10.07
N LEU A 84 -3.38 2.65 -8.97
CA LEU A 84 -3.05 4.06 -8.81
C LEU A 84 -1.55 4.31 -8.95
N VAL A 85 -0.72 3.45 -8.36
CA VAL A 85 0.75 3.55 -8.50
C VAL A 85 1.17 3.41 -9.97
N ARG A 86 0.61 2.44 -10.71
CA ARG A 86 0.84 2.32 -12.15
C ARG A 86 0.47 3.59 -12.90
N ASP A 87 -0.69 4.16 -12.62
CA ASP A 87 -1.19 5.34 -13.31
C ASP A 87 -0.32 6.56 -13.02
N VAL A 88 0.07 6.77 -11.76
CA VAL A 88 0.88 7.91 -11.32
C VAL A 88 2.30 7.86 -11.89
N TYR A 89 2.92 6.68 -11.90
CA TYR A 89 4.30 6.50 -12.39
C TYR A 89 4.37 6.04 -13.85
N GLN A 90 3.23 5.90 -14.54
CA GLN A 90 3.11 5.41 -15.91
C GLN A 90 3.79 4.04 -16.12
N LEU A 91 3.63 3.14 -15.15
CA LEU A 91 4.23 1.80 -15.14
C LEU A 91 3.22 0.72 -15.56
N SER A 92 3.71 -0.34 -16.18
CA SER A 92 2.90 -1.50 -16.59
C SER A 92 2.60 -2.45 -15.42
N THR A 93 1.72 -3.43 -15.65
CA THR A 93 1.42 -4.52 -14.70
C THR A 93 2.63 -5.42 -14.43
N GLU A 94 3.60 -5.46 -15.34
CA GLU A 94 4.85 -6.20 -15.19
C GLU A 94 5.83 -5.46 -14.25
N ASN A 95 5.67 -4.14 -14.14
CA ASN A 95 6.51 -3.28 -13.32
C ASN A 95 5.92 -3.00 -11.94
N VAL A 96 4.59 -3.09 -11.78
CA VAL A 96 3.94 -2.95 -10.46
C VAL A 96 2.97 -4.12 -10.25
N TYR A 97 3.26 -5.00 -9.31
CA TYR A 97 2.46 -6.20 -9.05
C TYR A 97 2.47 -6.61 -7.59
N ILE A 98 1.50 -7.44 -7.21
CA ILE A 98 1.47 -8.06 -5.88
C ILE A 98 2.08 -9.47 -6.00
N GLU A 99 3.14 -9.73 -5.25
CA GLU A 99 3.83 -11.02 -5.23
C GLU A 99 3.87 -11.59 -3.82
N GLU A 100 3.72 -12.90 -3.69
CA GLU A 100 3.95 -13.61 -2.43
C GLU A 100 5.41 -14.05 -2.38
N LEU A 101 6.20 -13.45 -1.48
CA LEU A 101 7.59 -13.84 -1.29
C LEU A 101 7.65 -14.95 -0.23
N ASN A 102 8.19 -16.11 -0.62
CA ASN A 102 8.27 -17.36 0.17
C ASN A 102 8.97 -17.26 1.55
N ILE A 103 9.49 -16.09 1.90
CA ILE A 103 10.29 -15.91 3.12
C ILE A 103 9.36 -15.78 4.35
N PHE A 104 8.10 -15.36 4.19
CA PHE A 104 7.19 -15.13 5.33
C PHE A 104 5.67 -15.33 5.07
N ASN A 105 5.25 -15.92 3.94
CA ASN A 105 3.84 -15.95 3.49
C ASN A 105 3.18 -14.55 3.53
N HIS A 106 3.97 -13.53 3.21
CA HIS A 106 3.50 -12.16 3.10
C HIS A 106 3.41 -11.78 1.63
N LYS A 107 2.31 -11.12 1.26
CA LYS A 107 2.18 -10.47 -0.03
C LYS A 107 2.91 -9.13 -0.01
N TYR A 108 3.59 -8.79 -1.08
CA TYR A 108 4.34 -7.55 -1.25
C TYR A 108 3.82 -6.82 -2.48
N LEU A 109 3.68 -5.50 -2.38
CA LEU A 109 3.66 -4.64 -3.55
C LEU A 109 5.10 -4.53 -4.05
N VAL A 110 5.35 -5.09 -5.22
CA VAL A 110 6.62 -5.00 -5.92
C VAL A 110 6.53 -3.87 -6.93
N ILE A 111 7.54 -3.00 -6.91
CA ILE A 111 7.75 -1.98 -7.92
C ILE A 111 9.13 -2.24 -8.54
N ASN A 112 9.14 -2.50 -9.83
CA ASN A 112 10.31 -2.77 -10.64
C ASN A 112 10.53 -1.61 -11.62
N TRP A 113 11.74 -1.08 -11.63
CA TRP A 113 12.21 -0.02 -12.55
C TRP A 113 13.49 -0.45 -13.27
N SER A 114 13.72 -1.77 -13.38
CA SER A 114 14.85 -2.31 -14.14
C SER A 114 14.83 -1.89 -15.60
N GLU A 115 13.65 -1.72 -16.19
CA GLU A 115 13.50 -1.38 -17.61
C GLU A 115 13.54 0.12 -17.87
N THR A 116 13.19 0.94 -16.88
CA THR A 116 13.23 2.41 -16.99
C THR A 116 14.62 3.02 -16.79
N ASN A 117 15.58 2.26 -16.24
CA ASN A 117 16.98 2.68 -16.07
C ASN A 117 17.91 2.19 -17.19
N ALA A 118 17.37 1.68 -18.30
CA ALA A 118 18.14 1.09 -19.40
C ALA A 118 18.64 2.11 -20.45
N GLU A 119 18.60 3.41 -20.16
CA GLU A 119 19.18 4.49 -20.99
C GLU A 119 20.44 5.08 -20.36
#